data_AF-A0A661P216-F1
#
_entry.id   AF-A0A661P216-F1
#
_cell.length_a   1.000
_cell.length_b   1.000
_cell.length_c   1.000
_cell.angle_alpha   90.00
_cell.angle_beta   90.00
_cell.angle_gamma   90.00
#
_symmetry.space_group_name_H-M   'P 1'
#
loop_
_entity.id
_entity.type
_entity.pdbx_description
1 polymer ?
#
loop_
_entity_poly.entity_id
_entity_poly.type
_entity_poly.pdbx_seq_one_letter_code
_entity_poly.pdbx_strand_id
1 'polypeptide(L)'
;MTHLVDQLLAIAWPQGVPQRLDELIDRPLCDDLLEDFKMGLVFPLDDSDRPVRLALSCQGERNRWRQSVMARWPSPSLTGLFDSAPSDTRLMVDSDGSDQAVVYLDDLQRVDHDLQVPAGLELLAWTVALPAGTDGFLTRHREPPHPWVPTSLAPSLKGLLENGAEGIWAIRWHHDAPVAALWISESRWRRNPAMSRRIVAGLGTHPSYDAAQQCLADHGREGYPDAVELRRDGGIEVTLGVLEAGAEVKPGGEGPCRR
;
A
#
# COMPACT_ATOMS: atom_id res chain seq x y z
N MET A 1 1.11 17.30 -23.01
CA MET A 1 2.03 16.27 -22.50
C MET A 1 1.15 15.30 -21.74
N THR A 2 1.17 14.01 -22.08
CA THR A 2 0.38 13.01 -21.34
C THR A 2 1.07 12.76 -20.01
N HIS A 3 0.34 12.83 -18.90
CA HIS A 3 0.88 12.56 -17.57
C HIS A 3 1.35 11.11 -17.46
N LEU A 4 2.42 10.84 -16.71
CA LEU A 4 2.89 9.47 -16.45
C LEU A 4 1.79 8.67 -15.75
N VAL A 5 1.12 9.31 -14.79
CA VAL A 5 -0.04 8.77 -14.08
C VAL A 5 -1.14 8.31 -15.03
N ASP A 6 -1.48 9.07 -16.07
CA ASP A 6 -2.54 8.66 -17.01
C ASP A 6 -2.18 7.36 -17.74
N GLN A 7 -0.91 7.14 -18.06
CA GLN A 7 -0.44 5.91 -18.71
C GLN A 7 -0.50 4.72 -17.73
N LEU A 8 -0.07 4.92 -16.48
CA LEU A 8 -0.16 3.90 -15.43
C LEU A 8 -1.62 3.50 -15.15
N LEU A 9 -2.52 4.49 -15.10
CA LEU A 9 -3.95 4.27 -14.91
C LEU A 9 -4.56 3.51 -16.10
N ALA A 10 -4.17 3.81 -17.33
CA ALA A 10 -4.63 3.08 -18.52
C ALA A 10 -4.13 1.62 -18.55
N ILE A 11 -2.97 1.33 -17.97
CA ILE A 11 -2.46 -0.04 -17.81
C ILE A 11 -3.26 -0.82 -16.75
N ALA A 12 -3.56 -0.17 -15.64
CA ALA A 12 -4.32 -0.75 -14.54
C ALA A 12 -5.82 -0.95 -14.89
N TRP A 13 -6.41 0.01 -15.61
CA TRP A 13 -7.80 -0.04 -16.07
C TRP A 13 -7.90 0.28 -17.58
N PRO A 14 -7.66 -0.70 -18.46
CA PRO A 14 -7.72 -0.50 -19.91
C PRO A 14 -9.09 -0.04 -20.43
N GLN A 15 -10.16 -0.30 -19.66
CA GLN A 15 -11.52 0.11 -19.98
C GLN A 15 -11.91 1.49 -19.43
N GLY A 16 -10.98 2.18 -18.77
CA GLY A 16 -11.21 3.44 -18.08
C GLY A 16 -11.22 3.29 -16.57
N VAL A 17 -10.65 4.27 -15.89
CA VAL A 17 -10.59 4.33 -14.42
C VAL A 17 -12.00 4.44 -13.86
N PRO A 18 -12.34 3.69 -12.80
CA PRO A 18 -13.62 3.84 -12.11
C PRO A 18 -13.83 5.30 -11.68
N GLN A 19 -15.00 5.88 -12.00
CA GLN A 19 -15.29 7.30 -11.78
C GLN A 19 -15.02 7.74 -10.32
N ARG A 20 -15.35 6.87 -9.34
CA ARG A 20 -15.08 7.13 -7.91
C ARG A 20 -13.60 7.39 -7.64
N LEU A 21 -12.69 6.64 -8.27
CA LEU A 21 -11.25 6.86 -8.16
C LEU A 21 -10.81 8.04 -9.02
N ASP A 22 -11.33 8.14 -10.24
CA ASP A 22 -10.91 9.13 -11.23
C ASP A 22 -10.96 10.56 -10.69
N GLU A 23 -12.04 10.89 -9.98
CA GLU A 23 -12.26 12.20 -9.42
C GLU A 23 -11.47 12.48 -8.12
N LEU A 24 -10.77 11.49 -7.56
CA LEU A 24 -9.83 11.67 -6.44
C LEU A 24 -8.41 12.03 -6.92
N ILE A 25 -8.11 11.77 -8.18
CA ILE A 25 -6.74 11.82 -8.70
C ILE A 25 -6.48 13.22 -9.28
N ASP A 26 -5.63 13.99 -8.59
CA ASP A 26 -4.97 15.16 -9.17
C ASP A 26 -3.72 14.69 -9.94
N ARG A 27 -3.81 14.63 -11.28
CA ARG A 27 -2.74 14.07 -12.12
C ARG A 27 -1.42 14.82 -11.97
N PRO A 28 -1.36 16.16 -12.10
CA PRO A 28 -0.13 16.90 -11.86
C PRO A 28 0.49 16.57 -10.50
N LEU A 29 -0.31 16.59 -9.43
CA LEU A 29 0.20 16.32 -8.09
C LEU A 29 0.67 14.87 -7.93
N CYS A 30 -0.02 13.91 -8.56
CA CYS A 30 0.40 12.50 -8.57
C CYS A 30 1.69 12.28 -9.34
N ASP A 31 1.91 12.96 -10.46
CA ASP A 31 3.18 12.91 -11.20
C ASP A 31 4.34 13.48 -10.35
N ASP A 32 4.11 14.64 -9.71
CA ASP A 32 5.13 15.34 -8.92
C ASP A 32 5.54 14.56 -7.67
N LEU A 33 4.60 13.83 -7.06
CA LEU A 33 4.78 13.15 -5.76
C LEU A 33 4.71 11.63 -5.87
N LEU A 34 4.90 11.06 -7.05
CA LEU A 34 4.76 9.62 -7.29
C LEU A 34 5.69 8.78 -6.39
N GLU A 35 6.94 9.22 -6.25
CA GLU A 35 7.97 8.59 -5.41
C GLU A 35 7.69 8.68 -3.91
N ASP A 36 6.86 9.65 -3.52
CA ASP A 36 6.40 9.84 -2.16
C ASP A 36 5.15 9.01 -1.84
N PHE A 37 4.76 8.06 -2.72
CA PHE A 37 3.50 7.31 -2.63
C PHE A 37 2.28 8.24 -2.61
N LYS A 38 2.26 9.23 -3.49
CA LYS A 38 1.02 9.94 -3.77
C LYS A 38 -0.04 9.01 -4.36
N MET A 39 0.41 8.09 -5.20
CA MET A 39 -0.38 7.04 -5.84
C MET A 39 0.39 5.71 -5.79
N GLY A 40 -0.28 4.62 -5.45
CA GLY A 40 0.25 3.25 -5.52
C GLY A 40 -0.76 2.33 -6.19
N LEU A 41 -0.31 1.58 -7.20
CA LEU A 41 -1.13 0.55 -7.84
C LEU A 41 -0.94 -0.77 -7.12
N VAL A 42 -2.04 -1.45 -6.80
CA VAL A 42 -2.02 -2.74 -6.09
C VAL A 42 -2.57 -3.81 -7.03
N PHE A 43 -1.71 -4.75 -7.42
CA PHE A 43 -2.05 -5.79 -8.39
C PHE A 43 -2.26 -7.14 -7.69
N PRO A 44 -3.34 -7.87 -8.00
CA PRO A 44 -3.41 -9.29 -7.66
C PRO A 44 -2.36 -10.06 -8.49
N LEU A 45 -1.61 -10.95 -7.85
CA LEU A 45 -0.67 -11.85 -8.52
C LEU A 45 -1.22 -13.27 -8.68
N ASP A 46 -2.37 -13.55 -8.08
CA ASP A 46 -3.10 -14.80 -8.30
C ASP A 46 -3.97 -14.71 -9.57
N ASP A 47 -4.32 -15.87 -10.14
CA ASP A 47 -5.25 -15.98 -11.28
C ASP A 47 -6.72 -15.69 -10.88
N SER A 48 -6.93 -14.87 -9.86
CA SER A 48 -8.26 -14.49 -9.39
C SER A 48 -8.82 -13.33 -10.22
N ASP A 49 -10.15 -13.26 -10.35
CA ASP A 49 -10.85 -12.13 -10.97
C ASP A 49 -10.82 -10.86 -10.07
N ARG A 50 -9.85 -10.73 -9.17
CA ARG A 50 -9.75 -9.56 -8.30
C ARG A 50 -9.42 -8.32 -9.13
N PRO A 51 -10.05 -7.18 -8.82
CA PRO A 51 -9.70 -5.93 -9.48
C PRO A 51 -8.35 -5.40 -8.98
N VAL A 52 -7.64 -4.71 -9.85
CA VAL A 52 -6.53 -3.82 -9.46
C VAL A 52 -7.09 -2.75 -8.52
N ARG A 53 -6.33 -2.42 -7.47
CA ARG A 53 -6.71 -1.38 -6.50
C ARG A 53 -5.77 -0.19 -6.60
N LEU A 54 -6.25 0.96 -6.13
CA LEU A 54 -5.52 2.21 -6.08
C LEU A 54 -5.39 2.68 -4.63
N ALA A 55 -4.16 2.80 -4.15
CA ALA A 55 -3.83 3.50 -2.92
C ALA A 55 -3.52 4.98 -3.24
N LEU A 56 -4.27 5.92 -2.66
CA LEU A 56 -4.08 7.36 -2.84
C LEU A 56 -3.84 8.04 -1.49
N SER A 57 -2.73 8.76 -1.36
CA SER A 57 -2.42 9.50 -0.14
C SER A 57 -2.91 10.95 -0.17
N CYS A 58 -3.07 11.52 1.02
CA CYS A 58 -3.43 12.91 1.21
C CYS A 58 -2.24 13.89 1.02
N GLN A 59 -1.06 13.39 0.65
CA GLN A 59 0.18 14.17 0.52
C GLN A 59 -0.04 15.35 -0.44
N GLY A 60 0.40 16.54 -0.03
CA GLY A 60 0.26 17.78 -0.80
C GLY A 60 -1.12 18.43 -0.78
N GLU A 61 -2.17 17.75 -0.29
CA GLU A 61 -3.56 18.24 -0.45
C GLU A 61 -4.55 17.74 0.61
N ARG A 62 -4.10 17.57 1.86
CA ARG A 62 -4.86 16.88 2.93
C ARG A 62 -6.34 17.27 3.04
N ASN A 63 -6.65 18.57 3.06
CA ASN A 63 -8.03 19.05 3.26
C ASN A 63 -8.92 18.74 2.05
N ARG A 64 -8.44 19.01 0.83
CA ARG A 64 -9.16 18.70 -0.40
C ARG A 64 -9.38 17.19 -0.52
N TRP A 65 -8.33 16.41 -0.26
CA TRP A 65 -8.39 14.96 -0.25
C TRP A 65 -9.43 14.42 0.75
N ARG A 66 -9.44 14.91 2.00
CA ARG A 66 -10.42 14.51 3.03
C ARG A 66 -11.85 14.76 2.56
N GLN A 67 -12.14 15.97 2.07
CA GLN A 67 -13.47 16.32 1.55
C GLN A 67 -13.88 15.40 0.40
N SER A 68 -12.95 15.13 -0.51
CA SER A 68 -13.16 14.25 -1.65
C SER A 68 -13.43 12.79 -1.23
N VAL A 69 -12.71 12.25 -0.27
CA VAL A 69 -12.96 10.89 0.24
C VAL A 69 -14.33 10.81 0.94
N MET A 70 -14.66 11.80 1.79
CA MET A 70 -15.95 11.83 2.50
C MET A 70 -17.15 11.96 1.54
N ALA A 71 -16.98 12.67 0.42
CA ALA A 71 -18.04 12.79 -0.59
C ALA A 71 -18.33 11.46 -1.30
N ARG A 72 -17.32 10.60 -1.46
CA ARG A 72 -17.44 9.32 -2.18
C ARG A 72 -17.86 8.19 -1.24
N TRP A 73 -17.31 8.15 -0.03
CA TRP A 73 -17.66 7.15 0.97
C TRP A 73 -18.13 7.83 2.25
N PRO A 74 -19.37 8.34 2.29
CA PRO A 74 -19.88 9.02 3.48
C PRO A 74 -20.00 8.03 4.65
N SER A 75 -19.26 8.29 5.74
CA SER A 75 -19.30 7.48 6.95
C SER A 75 -18.99 8.32 8.19
N PRO A 76 -19.79 8.22 9.28
CA PRO A 76 -19.48 8.89 10.54
C PRO A 76 -18.11 8.49 11.10
N SER A 77 -17.72 7.21 10.95
CA SER A 77 -16.42 6.70 11.42
C SER A 77 -15.24 7.41 10.75
N LEU A 78 -15.37 7.84 9.50
CA LEU A 78 -14.32 8.64 8.84
C LEU A 78 -14.13 10.02 9.45
N THR A 79 -15.22 10.63 9.91
CA THR A 79 -15.13 11.95 10.54
C THR A 79 -14.32 11.84 11.83
N GLY A 80 -14.67 10.86 12.68
CA GLY A 80 -13.92 10.58 13.91
C GLY A 80 -12.45 10.22 13.64
N LEU A 81 -12.19 9.36 12.65
CA LEU A 81 -10.85 9.01 12.23
C LEU A 81 -10.03 10.26 11.87
N PHE A 82 -10.57 11.11 10.99
CA PHE A 82 -9.82 12.25 10.49
C PHE A 82 -9.65 13.39 11.51
N ASP A 83 -10.57 13.53 12.46
CA ASP A 83 -10.47 14.53 13.52
C ASP A 83 -9.45 14.11 14.60
N SER A 84 -9.26 12.81 14.77
CA SER A 84 -8.22 12.25 15.66
C SER A 84 -6.84 12.11 15.01
N ALA A 85 -6.77 12.18 13.67
CA ALA A 85 -5.54 11.96 12.92
C ALA A 85 -4.54 13.12 13.11
N PRO A 86 -3.32 12.86 13.63
CA PRO A 86 -2.27 13.87 13.73
C PRO A 86 -1.97 14.51 12.38
N SER A 87 -1.53 15.77 12.41
CA SER A 87 -1.32 16.57 11.20
C SER A 87 -0.18 16.07 10.32
N ASP A 88 0.80 15.40 10.93
CA ASP A 88 2.00 14.82 10.29
C ASP A 88 1.79 13.36 9.84
N THR A 89 0.80 12.65 10.39
CA THR A 89 0.40 11.31 9.94
C THR A 89 -0.17 11.36 8.54
N ARG A 90 0.30 10.48 7.66
CA ARG A 90 -0.22 10.35 6.30
C ARG A 90 -1.57 9.63 6.31
N LEU A 91 -2.56 10.23 5.66
CA LEU A 91 -3.83 9.55 5.38
C LEU A 91 -3.78 8.94 3.99
N MET A 92 -4.33 7.74 3.85
CA MET A 92 -4.45 7.07 2.56
C MET A 92 -5.81 6.40 2.43
N VAL A 93 -6.26 6.23 1.18
CA VAL A 93 -7.45 5.46 0.82
C VAL A 93 -7.03 4.42 -0.18
N ASP A 94 -7.47 3.19 0.01
CA ASP A 94 -7.24 2.06 -0.87
C ASP A 94 -8.59 1.48 -1.31
N SER A 95 -8.81 1.46 -2.63
CA SER A 95 -10.06 1.02 -3.24
C SER A 95 -9.84 0.55 -4.67
N ASP A 96 -10.68 -0.37 -5.12
CA ASP A 96 -10.86 -0.76 -6.51
C ASP A 96 -11.85 0.16 -7.27
N GLY A 97 -12.37 1.19 -6.61
CA GLY A 97 -13.39 2.09 -7.14
C GLY A 97 -14.82 1.61 -6.94
N SER A 98 -15.03 0.52 -6.19
CA SER A 98 -16.35 0.11 -5.73
C SER A 98 -16.87 0.98 -4.57
N ASP A 99 -18.03 0.62 -4.03
CA ASP A 99 -18.56 1.21 -2.81
C ASP A 99 -17.74 0.83 -1.55
N GLN A 100 -16.80 -0.12 -1.68
CA GLN A 100 -15.90 -0.52 -0.60
C GLN A 100 -14.55 0.19 -0.74
N ALA A 101 -14.01 0.61 0.40
CA ALA A 101 -12.68 1.20 0.50
C ALA A 101 -12.12 0.97 1.90
N VAL A 102 -10.81 1.06 2.03
CA VAL A 102 -10.14 1.11 3.34
C VAL A 102 -9.40 2.42 3.44
N VAL A 103 -9.71 3.21 4.45
CA VAL A 103 -8.93 4.42 4.79
C VAL A 103 -7.98 4.08 5.92
N TYR A 104 -6.72 4.47 5.79
CA TYR A 104 -5.71 4.18 6.81
C TYR A 104 -4.89 5.41 7.16
N LEU A 105 -4.53 5.47 8.45
CA LEU A 105 -3.54 6.37 9.02
C LEU A 105 -2.22 5.63 8.99
N ASP A 106 -1.41 5.97 8.00
CA ASP A 106 -0.10 5.39 7.78
C ASP A 106 0.94 6.06 8.69
N ASP A 107 1.98 5.30 9.05
CA ASP A 107 3.11 5.75 9.86
C ASP A 107 2.76 6.15 11.32
N LEU A 108 1.84 5.41 11.96
CA LEU A 108 1.44 5.62 13.36
C LEU A 108 2.41 5.04 14.39
N GLN A 109 3.58 4.55 13.99
CA GLN A 109 4.58 3.96 14.90
C GLN A 109 5.08 4.95 15.98
N ARG A 110 4.76 6.24 15.82
CA ARG A 110 5.20 7.35 16.67
C ARG A 110 4.11 7.92 17.58
N VAL A 111 2.88 7.42 17.51
CA VAL A 111 1.72 8.03 18.15
C VAL A 111 1.07 7.03 19.10
N ASP A 112 0.95 7.42 20.37
CA ASP A 112 0.20 6.66 21.36
C ASP A 112 -1.29 6.87 21.08
N HIS A 113 -1.97 5.80 20.65
CA HIS A 113 -3.41 5.81 20.38
C HIS A 113 -4.10 4.86 21.36
N ASP A 114 -5.29 5.26 21.85
CA ASP A 114 -6.18 4.44 22.69
C ASP A 114 -6.84 3.27 21.90
N LEU A 115 -6.14 2.72 20.90
CA LEU A 115 -6.61 1.55 20.17
C LEU A 115 -6.26 0.29 20.97
N GLN A 116 -7.22 -0.63 21.06
CA GLN A 116 -7.02 -1.93 21.72
C GLN A 116 -6.16 -2.84 20.83
N VAL A 117 -4.86 -2.52 20.72
CA VAL A 117 -3.88 -3.35 20.04
C VAL A 117 -3.59 -4.56 20.94
N PRO A 118 -3.49 -5.80 20.39
CA PRO A 118 -3.12 -6.96 21.19
C PRO A 118 -1.80 -6.72 21.95
N ALA A 119 -1.77 -7.17 23.21
CA ALA A 119 -0.66 -6.89 24.11
C ALA A 119 0.70 -7.31 23.50
N GLY A 120 1.67 -6.40 23.51
CA GLY A 120 3.03 -6.64 23.02
C GLY A 120 3.22 -6.45 21.50
N LEU A 121 2.19 -6.02 20.77
CA LEU A 121 2.31 -5.67 19.34
C LEU A 121 2.39 -4.15 19.15
N GLU A 122 3.22 -3.73 18.20
CA GLU A 122 3.38 -2.32 17.82
C GLU A 122 2.39 -1.98 16.70
N LEU A 123 1.68 -0.85 16.80
CA LEU A 123 0.77 -0.37 15.75
C LEU A 123 1.58 0.22 14.59
N LEU A 124 1.26 -0.19 13.36
CA LEU A 124 1.81 0.39 12.13
C LEU A 124 0.82 1.37 11.50
N ALA A 125 -0.44 0.97 11.40
CA ALA A 125 -1.50 1.80 10.86
C ALA A 125 -2.87 1.49 11.50
N TRP A 126 -3.71 2.51 11.66
CA TRP A 126 -5.12 2.35 11.98
C TRP A 126 -5.94 2.43 10.70
N THR A 127 -6.92 1.55 10.53
CA THR A 127 -7.72 1.45 9.31
C THR A 127 -9.22 1.50 9.61
N VAL A 128 -9.99 2.06 8.69
CA VAL A 128 -11.46 2.04 8.70
C VAL A 128 -11.94 1.48 7.36
N ALA A 129 -12.65 0.35 7.41
CA ALA A 129 -13.29 -0.25 6.25
C ALA A 129 -14.68 0.37 6.00
N LEU A 130 -14.91 0.81 4.78
CA LEU A 130 -16.08 1.56 4.33
C LEU A 130 -16.97 0.71 3.43
N PRO A 131 -18.30 0.97 3.40
CA PRO A 131 -19.00 2.04 4.13
C PRO A 131 -19.36 1.67 5.57
N ALA A 132 -19.14 0.42 5.96
CA ALA A 132 -19.53 -0.13 7.27
C ALA A 132 -18.94 0.66 8.46
N GLY A 133 -17.82 1.37 8.25
CA GLY A 133 -17.14 2.09 9.31
C GLY A 133 -16.51 1.14 10.32
N THR A 134 -16.13 -0.06 9.88
CA THR A 134 -15.49 -1.08 10.72
C THR A 134 -14.06 -0.68 10.97
N ASP A 135 -13.67 -0.57 12.24
CA ASP A 135 -12.29 -0.37 12.62
C ASP A 135 -11.46 -1.65 12.42
N GLY A 136 -10.20 -1.44 12.03
CA GLY A 136 -9.19 -2.48 11.90
C GLY A 136 -7.81 -1.86 12.04
N PHE A 137 -6.75 -2.65 12.07
CA PHE A 137 -5.40 -2.11 12.25
C PHE A 137 -4.35 -3.01 11.60
N LEU A 138 -3.18 -2.43 11.34
CA LEU A 138 -1.98 -3.16 10.97
C LEU A 138 -1.04 -3.16 12.16
N THR A 139 -0.64 -4.33 12.64
CA THR A 139 0.41 -4.47 13.66
C THR A 139 1.74 -4.81 13.00
N ARG A 140 2.83 -4.26 13.50
CA ARG A 140 4.20 -4.60 13.14
C ARG A 140 4.69 -5.84 13.88
N HIS A 141 5.43 -6.68 13.17
CA HIS A 141 6.04 -7.92 13.67
C HIS A 141 7.52 -7.96 13.28
N ARG A 142 8.34 -8.49 14.19
CA ARG A 142 9.79 -8.67 13.98
C ARG A 142 10.12 -9.97 13.24
N GLU A 143 9.25 -10.96 13.40
CA GLU A 143 9.39 -12.27 12.78
C GLU A 143 8.31 -12.48 11.73
N PRO A 144 8.56 -13.33 10.72
CA PRO A 144 7.56 -13.66 9.72
C PRO A 144 6.31 -14.25 10.38
N PRO A 145 5.11 -13.85 9.92
CA PRO A 145 3.85 -14.16 10.60
C PRO A 145 3.33 -15.58 10.29
N HIS A 146 4.17 -16.60 10.43
CA HIS A 146 3.82 -18.00 10.10
C HIS A 146 2.47 -18.47 10.65
N PRO A 147 2.07 -18.18 11.91
CA PRO A 147 0.80 -18.68 12.46
C PRO A 147 -0.44 -18.08 11.80
N TRP A 148 -0.31 -16.94 11.13
CA TRP A 148 -1.42 -16.17 10.58
C TRP A 148 -1.55 -16.29 9.05
N VAL A 149 -0.56 -16.90 8.39
CA VAL A 149 -0.62 -17.20 6.97
C VAL A 149 -1.40 -18.51 6.75
N PRO A 150 -2.42 -18.53 5.87
CA PRO A 150 -3.11 -19.77 5.51
C PRO A 150 -2.14 -20.84 5.02
N THR A 151 -2.42 -22.11 5.33
CA THR A 151 -1.58 -23.23 4.87
C THR A 151 -1.40 -23.26 3.35
N SER A 152 -2.41 -22.83 2.58
CA SER A 152 -2.33 -22.70 1.12
C SER A 152 -1.28 -21.69 0.65
N LEU A 153 -0.98 -20.67 1.45
CA LEU A 153 0.02 -19.63 1.17
C LEU A 153 1.36 -19.86 1.88
N ALA A 154 1.50 -20.95 2.65
CA ALA A 154 2.78 -21.33 3.25
C ALA A 154 3.92 -21.47 2.22
N PRO A 155 3.70 -22.02 0.99
CA PRO A 155 4.72 -22.02 -0.05
C PRO A 155 5.14 -20.61 -0.49
N SER A 156 4.20 -19.68 -0.62
CA SER A 156 4.47 -18.28 -1.00
C SER A 156 5.27 -17.55 0.08
N LEU A 157 4.89 -17.70 1.36
CA LEU A 157 5.67 -17.17 2.48
C LEU A 157 7.08 -17.77 2.50
N LYS A 158 7.21 -19.08 2.31
CA LYS A 158 8.51 -19.75 2.24
C LYS A 158 9.36 -19.20 1.09
N GLY A 159 8.77 -19.01 -0.10
CA GLY A 159 9.44 -18.42 -1.24
C GLY A 159 9.96 -17.00 -0.97
N LEU A 160 9.16 -16.15 -0.31
CA LEU A 160 9.62 -14.83 0.13
C LEU A 160 10.87 -14.94 1.01
N LEU A 161 10.82 -15.80 2.04
CA LEU A 161 11.92 -15.99 2.99
C LEU A 161 13.18 -16.56 2.34
N GLU A 162 13.05 -17.57 1.48
CA GLU A 162 14.17 -18.19 0.76
C GLU A 162 14.85 -17.21 -0.21
N ASN A 163 14.11 -16.23 -0.74
CA ASN A 163 14.69 -15.16 -1.55
C ASN A 163 15.26 -13.98 -0.73
N GLY A 164 15.20 -14.07 0.60
CA GLY A 164 15.77 -13.08 1.52
C GLY A 164 14.83 -11.93 1.85
N ALA A 165 13.52 -12.19 1.96
CA ALA A 165 12.57 -11.22 2.50
C ALA A 165 12.98 -10.80 3.92
N GLU A 166 13.51 -9.59 4.01
CA GLU A 166 13.83 -8.87 5.24
C GLU A 166 13.02 -7.57 5.27
N GLY A 167 12.94 -6.92 6.44
CA GLY A 167 12.22 -5.66 6.60
C GLY A 167 11.09 -5.79 7.60
N ILE A 168 9.97 -5.15 7.31
CA ILE A 168 8.83 -5.13 8.22
C ILE A 168 7.83 -6.22 7.82
N TRP A 169 7.47 -7.04 8.80
CA TRP A 169 6.30 -7.90 8.70
C TRP A 169 5.13 -7.20 9.38
N ALA A 170 3.94 -7.33 8.82
CA ALA A 170 2.73 -6.82 9.43
C ALA A 170 1.57 -7.80 9.34
N ILE A 171 0.59 -7.63 10.22
CA ILE A 171 -0.68 -8.36 10.18
C ILE A 171 -1.80 -7.34 10.12
N ARG A 172 -2.71 -7.54 9.17
CA ARG A 172 -3.97 -6.80 9.08
C ARG A 172 -5.03 -7.50 9.92
N TRP A 173 -5.70 -6.73 10.78
CA TRP A 173 -6.74 -7.18 11.69
C TRP A 173 -8.05 -6.46 11.40
N HIS A 174 -9.15 -7.21 11.33
CA HIS A 174 -10.52 -6.68 11.26
C HIS A 174 -11.33 -7.36 12.36
N HIS A 175 -12.04 -6.59 13.21
CA HIS A 175 -12.83 -7.15 14.34
C HIS A 175 -12.06 -8.22 15.15
N ASP A 176 -10.81 -7.93 15.50
CA ASP A 176 -9.90 -8.83 16.24
C ASP A 176 -9.48 -10.13 15.52
N ALA A 177 -9.86 -10.30 14.26
CA ALA A 177 -9.44 -11.43 13.45
C ALA A 177 -8.34 -11.02 12.44
N PRO A 178 -7.24 -11.80 12.34
CA PRO A 178 -6.25 -11.59 11.29
C PRO A 178 -6.86 -11.97 9.93
N VAL A 179 -6.74 -11.06 8.96
CA VAL A 179 -7.29 -11.22 7.60
C VAL A 179 -6.21 -11.27 6.53
N ALA A 180 -5.02 -10.75 6.81
CA ALA A 180 -3.88 -10.86 5.92
C ALA A 180 -2.56 -10.70 6.67
N ALA A 181 -1.51 -11.29 6.11
CA ALA A 181 -0.12 -11.05 6.48
C ALA A 181 0.56 -10.20 5.40
N LEU A 182 1.43 -9.29 5.80
CA LEU A 182 2.11 -8.38 4.89
C LEU A 182 3.62 -8.48 5.07
N TRP A 183 4.33 -8.43 3.96
CA TRP A 183 5.75 -8.09 3.93
C TRP A 183 5.91 -6.70 3.30
N ILE A 184 6.62 -5.80 3.97
CA ILE A 184 6.94 -4.46 3.49
C ILE A 184 8.44 -4.42 3.23
N SER A 185 8.82 -4.13 1.97
CA SER A 185 10.18 -4.33 1.47
C SER A 185 11.20 -3.32 2.00
N GLU A 186 10.71 -2.17 2.44
CA GLU A 186 11.50 -1.00 2.82
C GLU A 186 12.43 -0.49 1.70
N SER A 187 12.20 -0.88 0.44
CA SER A 187 13.12 -0.64 -0.67
C SER A 187 13.40 0.83 -0.95
N ARG A 188 12.42 1.73 -0.71
CA ARG A 188 12.63 3.18 -0.81
C ARG A 188 13.68 3.69 0.18
N TRP A 189 13.59 3.25 1.43
CA TRP A 189 14.51 3.70 2.48
C TRP A 189 15.89 3.05 2.33
N ARG A 190 15.91 1.76 1.95
CA ARG A 190 17.14 1.01 1.71
C ARG A 190 17.78 1.32 0.35
N ARG A 191 17.07 2.02 -0.54
CA ARG A 191 17.41 2.27 -1.95
C ARG A 191 17.85 0.98 -2.68
N ASN A 192 17.08 -0.09 -2.49
CA ASN A 192 17.38 -1.39 -3.09
C ASN A 192 16.16 -2.04 -3.79
N PRO A 193 15.62 -1.39 -4.83
CA PRO A 193 14.46 -1.89 -5.58
C PRO A 193 14.73 -3.26 -6.27
N ALA A 194 15.98 -3.51 -6.68
CA ALA A 194 16.40 -4.77 -7.28
C ALA A 194 16.24 -5.97 -6.32
N MET A 195 16.55 -5.78 -5.04
CA MET A 195 16.33 -6.80 -4.01
C MET A 195 14.85 -7.15 -3.89
N SER A 196 13.96 -6.15 -3.78
CA SER A 196 12.52 -6.43 -3.67
C SER A 196 11.97 -7.16 -4.90
N ARG A 197 12.39 -6.77 -6.12
CA ARG A 197 11.98 -7.48 -7.35
C ARG A 197 12.41 -8.94 -7.33
N ARG A 198 13.66 -9.21 -6.92
CA ARG A 198 14.16 -10.57 -6.78
C ARG A 198 13.36 -11.39 -5.76
N ILE A 199 12.97 -10.78 -4.64
CA ILE A 199 12.19 -11.44 -3.59
C ILE A 199 10.82 -11.90 -4.09
N VAL A 200 10.13 -11.05 -4.87
CA VAL A 200 8.78 -11.38 -5.36
C VAL A 200 8.77 -12.17 -6.67
N ALA A 201 9.90 -12.30 -7.38
CA ALA A 201 9.95 -12.96 -8.68
C ALA A 201 9.40 -14.41 -8.67
N GLY A 202 9.48 -15.09 -7.51
CA GLY A 202 8.96 -16.43 -7.32
C GLY A 202 7.46 -16.52 -6.99
N LEU A 203 6.76 -15.40 -6.81
CA LEU A 203 5.32 -15.37 -6.48
C LEU A 203 4.41 -15.36 -7.71
N GLY A 204 4.98 -15.23 -8.92
CA GLY A 204 4.24 -14.99 -10.15
C GLY A 204 4.25 -13.52 -10.56
N THR A 205 3.67 -13.21 -11.73
CA THR A 205 3.50 -11.83 -12.20
C THR A 205 2.09 -11.63 -12.75
N HIS A 206 1.64 -10.38 -12.74
CA HIS A 206 0.42 -9.95 -13.39
C HIS A 206 0.77 -9.12 -14.64
N PRO A 207 0.17 -9.35 -15.82
CA PRO A 207 0.54 -8.63 -17.04
C PRO A 207 0.52 -7.10 -16.89
N SER A 208 -0.47 -6.55 -16.19
CA SER A 208 -0.52 -5.11 -15.91
C SER A 208 0.56 -4.64 -14.93
N TYR A 209 1.04 -5.49 -14.02
CA TYR A 209 2.15 -5.15 -13.13
C TYR A 209 3.46 -5.05 -13.93
N ASP A 210 3.72 -6.00 -14.83
CA ASP A 210 4.89 -5.97 -15.70
C ASP A 210 4.83 -4.79 -16.69
N ALA A 211 3.66 -4.53 -17.26
CA ALA A 211 3.44 -3.36 -18.12
C ALA A 211 3.62 -2.03 -17.37
N ALA A 212 3.16 -1.93 -16.12
CA ALA A 212 3.35 -0.73 -15.30
C ALA A 212 4.83 -0.51 -14.97
N GLN A 213 5.58 -1.57 -14.64
CA GLN A 213 7.02 -1.47 -14.46
C GLN A 213 7.74 -1.02 -15.73
N GLN A 214 7.36 -1.55 -16.90
CA GLN A 214 7.94 -1.12 -18.18
C GLN A 214 7.61 0.35 -18.47
N CYS A 215 6.37 0.78 -18.23
CA CYS A 215 5.95 2.17 -18.39
C CYS A 215 6.78 3.12 -17.52
N LEU A 216 7.04 2.75 -16.25
CA LEU A 216 7.93 3.51 -15.37
C LEU A 216 9.35 3.59 -15.94
N ALA A 217 9.90 2.47 -16.41
CA ALA A 217 11.24 2.41 -17.00
C ALA A 217 11.39 3.31 -18.24
N ASP A 218 10.38 3.33 -19.12
CA ASP A 218 10.35 4.17 -20.32
C ASP A 218 10.34 5.68 -19.98
N HIS A 219 9.98 6.04 -18.74
CA HIS A 219 9.97 7.40 -18.22
C HIS A 219 11.14 7.68 -17.27
N GLY A 220 12.18 6.84 -17.25
CA GLY A 220 13.34 7.03 -16.39
C GLY A 220 13.03 6.88 -14.91
N ARG A 221 12.03 6.07 -14.57
CA ARG A 221 11.67 5.70 -13.19
C ARG A 221 11.91 4.22 -12.96
N GLU A 222 12.04 3.84 -11.71
CA GLU A 222 12.23 2.45 -11.30
C GLU A 222 11.05 1.96 -10.45
N GLY A 223 10.29 1.00 -10.98
CA GLY A 223 9.24 0.30 -10.25
C GLY A 223 9.79 -0.79 -9.33
N TYR A 224 9.18 -0.97 -8.16
CA TYR A 224 9.53 -2.04 -7.24
C TYR A 224 8.33 -2.52 -6.39
N PRO A 225 8.36 -3.76 -5.87
CA PRO A 225 7.38 -4.23 -4.88
C PRO A 225 7.59 -3.50 -3.56
N ASP A 226 6.66 -2.64 -3.19
CA ASP A 226 6.68 -1.94 -1.90
C ASP A 226 6.17 -2.84 -0.78
N ALA A 227 5.03 -3.48 -1.02
CA ALA A 227 4.41 -4.41 -0.10
C ALA A 227 3.83 -5.62 -0.83
N VAL A 228 3.86 -6.78 -0.16
CA VAL A 228 3.17 -8.00 -0.57
C VAL A 228 2.16 -8.35 0.52
N GLU A 229 0.89 -8.51 0.16
CA GLU A 229 -0.18 -8.92 1.06
C GLU A 229 -0.62 -10.35 0.75
N LEU A 230 -0.47 -11.24 1.73
CA LEU A 230 -0.90 -12.65 1.72
C LEU A 230 -2.25 -12.75 2.43
N ARG A 231 -3.33 -12.83 1.67
CA ARG A 231 -4.70 -12.76 2.18
C ARG A 231 -5.20 -14.11 2.68
N ARG A 232 -6.10 -14.08 3.67
CA ARG A 232 -6.63 -15.30 4.30
C ARG A 232 -7.41 -16.21 3.33
N ASP A 233 -7.98 -15.63 2.29
CA ASP A 233 -8.70 -16.32 1.23
C ASP A 233 -7.78 -16.92 0.15
N GLY A 234 -6.46 -16.83 0.31
CA GLY A 234 -5.47 -17.37 -0.62
C GLY A 234 -4.99 -16.36 -1.67
N GLY A 235 -5.51 -15.13 -1.67
CA GLY A 235 -5.05 -14.10 -2.59
C GLY A 235 -3.65 -13.57 -2.26
N ILE A 236 -2.92 -13.17 -3.29
CA ILE A 236 -1.63 -12.50 -3.16
C ILE A 236 -1.72 -11.18 -3.90
N GLU A 237 -1.42 -10.08 -3.22
CA GLU A 237 -1.45 -8.75 -3.82
C GLU A 237 -0.10 -8.06 -3.65
N VAL A 238 0.30 -7.28 -4.65
CA VAL A 238 1.56 -6.53 -4.64
C VAL A 238 1.30 -5.07 -4.92
N THR A 239 1.79 -4.23 -4.01
CA THR A 239 1.80 -2.77 -4.17
C THR A 239 3.05 -2.37 -4.94
N LEU A 240 2.86 -1.66 -6.05
CA LEU A 240 3.93 -1.07 -6.85
C LEU A 240 4.36 0.27 -6.23
N GLY A 241 5.60 0.32 -5.76
CA GLY A 241 6.30 1.56 -5.42
C GLY A 241 7.13 2.08 -6.59
N VAL A 242 7.49 3.37 -6.53
CA VAL A 242 8.26 4.08 -7.57
C VAL A 242 9.45 4.82 -6.96
N LEU A 243 10.59 4.81 -7.66
CA LEU A 243 11.78 5.62 -7.36
C LEU A 243 12.27 6.35 -8.62
N GLU A 244 13.01 7.44 -8.44
CA GLU A 244 13.85 8.01 -9.49
C GLU A 244 14.93 7.01 -9.93
N ALA A 245 15.05 6.77 -11.24
CA ALA A 245 16.08 5.87 -11.74
C ALA A 245 17.48 6.45 -11.47
N GLY A 246 18.38 5.62 -10.93
CA GLY A 246 19.76 6.03 -10.66
C GLY A 246 19.94 6.93 -9.44
N ALA A 247 18.94 7.05 -8.56
CA ALA A 247 19.10 7.74 -7.28
C ALA A 247 20.24 7.10 -6.46
N GLU A 248 21.39 7.76 -6.39
CA GLU A 248 22.58 7.27 -5.68
C GLU A 248 22.28 6.93 -4.22
N VAL A 249 22.88 5.88 -3.67
CA VAL A 249 22.85 5.62 -2.22
C VAL A 249 23.60 6.76 -1.54
N LYS A 250 22.90 7.76 -0.99
CA LYS A 250 23.54 8.71 -0.07
C LYS A 250 23.82 7.94 1.22
N PRO A 251 25.10 7.68 1.57
CA PRO A 251 25.40 7.08 2.86
C PRO A 251 25.00 8.08 3.95
N GLY A 252 24.04 7.72 4.80
CA GLY A 252 23.77 8.45 6.02
C GLY A 252 22.69 9.54 5.97
N GLY A 253 21.69 9.43 5.10
CA GLY A 253 20.46 10.21 5.30
C GLY A 253 19.73 9.72 6.55
N GLU A 254 19.84 10.45 7.66
CA GLU A 254 18.98 10.29 8.83
C GLU A 254 17.53 10.66 8.44
N GLY A 255 16.84 9.73 7.80
CA GLY A 255 15.39 9.73 7.73
C GLY A 255 14.80 9.33 9.09
N PRO A 256 13.58 9.78 9.42
CA PRO A 256 12.99 9.64 10.76
C PRO A 256 12.78 8.20 11.28
N CYS A 257 13.05 7.17 10.48
CA CYS A 257 12.94 5.76 10.87
C CYS A 257 14.29 5.15 11.28
N ARG A 258 14.97 5.75 12.26
CA ARG A 258 15.95 5.01 13.07
C ARG A 258 15.44 4.93 14.51
N ARG A 259 15.18 3.68 14.91
CA ARG A 259 14.88 3.14 16.26
C ARG A 259 13.41 2.87 16.49
#